data_AF-A0A9Q8CIF4-F1
#
_entry.id   AF-A0A9Q8CIF4-F1
#
_cell.length_a   1.000
_cell.length_b   1.000
_cell.length_c   1.000
_cell.angle_alpha   90.00
_cell.angle_beta   90.00
_cell.angle_gamma   90.00
#
_symmetry.space_group_name_H-M   'P 1'
#
loop_
_entity.id
_entity.type
_entity.pdbx_description
1 polymer ?
#
loop_
_entity_poly.entity_id
_entity_poly.type
_entity_poly.pdbx_seq_one_letter_code
_entity_poly.pdbx_strand_id
1 'polypeptide(L)'
;MFMISEDILLEQLPAELRQLIVARDIEAIVGYFFEYDIEERRIADALSRYAIVKDEGLLHSAAAEVYMHCLPYLDDAFQLAFYHQWRELELTEFNDQVLLRSFLQNKIHPDFELIPAACYEFVEDKLFKYEGKNLNVRNNKDC
;
A
#
# COMPACT_ATOMS: atom_id res chain seq x y z
N MET A 1 -9.12 24.60 -0.96
CA MET A 1 -8.54 24.86 0.38
C MET A 1 -8.88 23.66 1.26
N PHE A 2 -8.05 22.60 1.22
CA PHE A 2 -8.23 21.35 1.98
C PHE A 2 -7.22 21.22 3.16
N MET A 3 -6.34 22.22 3.35
CA MET A 3 -5.19 22.17 4.28
C MET A 3 -5.55 21.83 5.74
N ILE A 4 -6.73 22.23 6.23
CA ILE A 4 -7.05 22.09 7.67
C ILE A 4 -7.15 20.62 8.09
N SER A 5 -7.62 19.72 7.21
CA SER A 5 -7.83 18.31 7.60
C SER A 5 -6.54 17.50 7.63
N GLU A 6 -5.60 17.79 6.75
CA GLU A 6 -4.35 17.04 6.62
C GLU A 6 -3.38 17.38 7.76
N ASP A 7 -3.26 18.67 8.08
CA ASP A 7 -2.38 19.16 9.15
C ASP A 7 -2.85 18.62 10.52
N ILE A 8 -4.17 18.61 10.76
CA ILE A 8 -4.76 18.03 11.99
C ILE A 8 -4.45 16.53 12.11
N LEU A 9 -4.48 15.77 11.01
CA LEU A 9 -4.17 14.35 11.03
C LEU A 9 -2.67 14.11 11.26
N LEU A 10 -1.81 14.91 10.63
CA LEU A 10 -0.37 14.88 10.88
C LEU A 10 -0.07 15.15 12.35
N GLU A 11 -0.70 16.16 12.97
CA GLU A 11 -0.48 16.52 14.37
C GLU A 11 -0.77 15.39 15.37
N GLN A 12 -1.57 14.38 15.00
CA GLN A 12 -1.83 13.19 15.84
C GLN A 12 -0.64 12.23 15.93
N LEU A 13 0.32 12.35 15.01
CA LEU A 13 1.49 11.49 14.90
C LEU A 13 2.67 12.09 15.68
N PRO A 14 3.56 11.24 16.24
CA PRO A 14 4.82 11.67 16.84
C PRO A 14 5.65 12.56 15.91
N ALA A 15 6.36 13.55 16.47
CA ALA A 15 7.07 14.55 15.68
C ALA A 15 8.12 13.96 14.72
N GLU A 16 8.81 12.91 15.15
CA GLU A 16 9.76 12.16 14.32
C GLU A 16 9.06 11.46 13.16
N LEU A 17 8.02 10.67 13.44
CA LEU A 17 7.24 9.98 12.42
C LEU A 17 6.61 10.94 11.40
N ARG A 18 6.16 12.14 11.83
CA ARG A 18 5.68 13.18 10.92
C ARG A 18 6.73 13.57 9.88
N GLN A 19 8.00 13.71 10.28
CA GLN A 19 9.07 14.09 9.36
C GLN A 19 9.30 13.00 8.32
N LEU A 20 9.28 11.73 8.74
CA LEU A 20 9.42 10.58 7.84
C LEU A 20 8.26 10.49 6.84
N ILE A 21 7.02 10.74 7.30
CA ILE A 21 5.82 10.77 6.46
C ILE A 21 5.86 11.91 5.44
N VAL A 22 6.27 13.12 5.86
CA VAL A 22 6.43 14.25 4.94
C VAL A 22 7.54 14.00 3.92
N ALA A 23 8.61 13.31 4.33
CA ALA A 23 9.69 12.88 3.44
C ALA A 23 9.30 11.70 2.53
N ARG A 24 8.17 11.03 2.80
CA ARG A 24 7.70 9.81 2.11
C ARG A 24 8.72 8.67 2.16
N ASP A 25 9.45 8.57 3.28
CA ASP A 25 10.45 7.53 3.48
C ASP A 25 9.78 6.27 4.05
N ILE A 26 9.34 5.38 3.16
CA ILE A 26 8.59 4.17 3.54
C ILE A 26 9.42 3.28 4.47
N GLU A 27 10.70 3.08 4.14
CA GLU A 27 11.59 2.23 4.92
C GLU A 27 11.78 2.79 6.33
N ALA A 28 12.01 4.10 6.45
CA ALA A 28 12.14 4.73 7.77
C ALA A 28 10.81 4.74 8.54
N ILE A 29 9.66 4.90 7.87
CA ILE A 29 8.34 4.81 8.52
C ILE A 29 8.14 3.41 9.11
N VAL A 30 8.40 2.35 8.34
CA VAL A 30 8.28 0.97 8.82
C VAL A 30 9.31 0.68 9.92
N GLY A 31 10.55 1.14 9.74
CA GLY A 31 11.60 1.05 10.74
C GLY A 31 11.21 1.68 12.07
N TYR A 32 10.55 2.85 12.04
CA TYR A 32 10.02 3.50 13.25
C TYR A 32 9.06 2.60 14.03
N PHE A 33 8.14 1.90 13.36
CA PHE A 33 7.22 0.99 14.05
C PHE A 33 7.93 -0.23 14.65
N PHE A 34 8.98 -0.74 14.00
CA PHE A 34 9.79 -1.85 14.53
C PHE A 34 10.69 -1.43 15.71
N GLU A 35 11.39 -0.31 15.61
CA GLU A 35 12.40 0.11 16.60
C GLU A 35 11.79 0.47 17.95
N TYR A 36 10.62 1.10 17.94
CA TYR A 36 9.99 1.61 19.14
C TYR A 36 9.01 0.61 19.77
N ASP A 37 8.93 -0.63 19.25
CA ASP A 37 7.97 -1.67 19.67
C ASP A 37 6.55 -1.11 19.82
N ILE A 38 6.16 -0.28 18.85
CA ILE A 38 4.94 0.51 18.93
C ILE A 38 3.76 -0.40 18.63
N GLU A 39 3.20 -0.99 19.68
CA GLU A 39 1.90 -1.68 19.65
C GLU A 39 0.71 -0.69 19.59
N GLU A 40 0.94 0.55 19.15
CA GLU A 40 -0.12 1.56 19.08
C GLU A 40 -0.86 1.49 17.75
N ARG A 41 -1.92 0.68 17.71
CA ARG A 41 -2.99 0.75 16.69
C ARG A 41 -3.39 2.20 16.39
N ARG A 42 -3.43 3.06 17.41
CA ARG A 42 -3.74 4.50 17.26
C ARG A 42 -2.82 5.24 16.29
N ILE A 43 -1.51 4.94 16.30
CA ILE A 43 -0.51 5.59 15.44
C ILE A 43 -0.62 5.05 14.02
N ALA A 44 -0.77 3.74 13.85
CA ALA A 44 -1.04 3.13 12.54
C ALA A 44 -2.36 3.62 11.93
N ASP A 45 -3.42 3.75 12.73
CA ASP A 45 -4.70 4.32 12.30
C ASP A 45 -4.54 5.78 11.86
N ALA A 46 -3.70 6.56 12.55
CA ALA A 46 -3.42 7.95 12.16
C ALA A 46 -2.66 8.02 10.83
N LEU A 47 -1.66 7.17 10.61
CA LEU A 47 -0.96 7.02 9.33
C LEU A 47 -1.95 6.60 8.22
N SER A 48 -2.78 5.60 8.48
CA SER A 48 -3.80 5.10 7.55
C SER A 48 -4.79 6.19 7.14
N ARG A 49 -5.36 6.93 8.11
CA ARG A 49 -6.24 8.07 7.84
C ARG A 49 -5.53 9.15 7.04
N TYR A 50 -4.28 9.44 7.36
CA TYR A 50 -3.49 10.42 6.62
C TYR A 50 -3.25 9.98 5.16
N ALA A 51 -2.89 8.71 4.94
CA ALA A 51 -2.76 8.13 3.61
C ALA A 51 -4.06 8.25 2.80
N ILE A 52 -5.21 7.93 3.42
CA ILE A 52 -6.53 8.05 2.78
C ILE A 52 -6.85 9.49 2.36
N VAL A 53 -6.55 10.46 3.22
CA VAL A 53 -6.85 11.88 2.91
C VAL A 53 -5.89 12.45 1.87
N LYS A 54 -4.60 12.07 1.92
CA LYS A 54 -3.61 12.48 0.91
C LYS A 54 -3.81 11.77 -0.42
N ASP A 55 -4.28 10.54 -0.38
CA ASP A 55 -4.55 9.69 -1.55
C ASP A 55 -3.32 9.53 -2.46
N GLU A 56 -2.16 9.30 -1.84
CA GLU A 56 -0.87 9.15 -2.53
C GLU A 56 -0.34 7.71 -2.38
N GLY A 57 0.10 7.11 -3.49
CA GLY A 57 0.51 5.70 -3.55
C GLY A 57 1.55 5.30 -2.50
N LEU A 58 2.63 6.08 -2.35
CA LEU A 58 3.70 5.79 -1.37
C LEU A 58 3.20 5.79 0.08
N LEU A 59 2.20 6.63 0.41
CA LEU A 59 1.63 6.66 1.75
C LEU A 59 0.68 5.48 1.98
N HIS A 60 -0.07 5.06 0.95
CA HIS A 60 -0.83 3.82 1.00
C HIS A 60 0.10 2.61 1.18
N SER A 61 1.20 2.55 0.42
CA SER A 61 2.23 1.52 0.56
C SER A 61 2.78 1.45 1.99
N ALA A 62 3.19 2.59 2.56
CA ALA A 62 3.67 2.65 3.93
C ALA A 62 2.64 2.14 4.96
N ALA A 63 1.37 2.55 4.82
CA ALA A 63 0.31 2.09 5.73
C ALA A 63 0.06 0.58 5.61
N ALA A 64 0.10 0.02 4.39
CA ALA A 64 -0.05 -1.41 4.17
C ALA A 64 1.07 -2.21 4.83
N GLU A 65 2.32 -1.81 4.62
CA GLU A 65 3.51 -2.46 5.18
C GLU A 65 3.48 -2.44 6.72
N VAL A 66 3.07 -1.34 7.34
CA VAL A 66 2.92 -1.24 8.80
C VAL A 66 1.89 -2.25 9.33
N TYR A 67 0.71 -2.36 8.72
CA TYR A 67 -0.27 -3.36 9.17
C TYR A 67 0.19 -4.80 8.92
N MET A 68 0.80 -5.05 7.76
CA MET A 68 1.22 -6.39 7.37
C MET A 68 2.40 -6.92 8.17
N HIS A 69 3.32 -6.05 8.59
CA HIS A 69 4.59 -6.48 9.18
C HIS A 69 4.81 -6.04 10.62
N CYS A 70 4.30 -4.88 11.02
CA CYS A 70 4.48 -4.37 12.38
C CYS A 70 3.29 -4.73 13.28
N LEU A 71 2.08 -4.81 12.71
CA LEU A 71 0.84 -5.07 13.46
C LEU A 71 0.02 -6.27 12.95
N PRO A 72 0.62 -7.39 12.49
CA PRO A 72 -0.12 -8.51 11.88
C PRO A 72 -1.07 -9.23 12.86
N TYR A 73 -0.92 -8.98 14.16
CA TYR A 73 -1.74 -9.56 15.21
C TYR A 73 -3.10 -8.87 15.42
N LEU A 74 -3.34 -7.71 14.79
CA LEU A 74 -4.65 -7.06 14.85
C LEU A 74 -5.65 -7.80 13.95
N ASP A 75 -6.86 -8.01 14.44
CA ASP A 75 -7.92 -8.74 13.74
C ASP A 75 -8.22 -8.20 12.33
N ASP A 76 -8.06 -6.88 12.12
CA ASP A 76 -8.31 -6.19 10.86
C ASP A 76 -7.03 -5.79 10.10
N ALA A 77 -5.85 -6.18 10.56
CA ALA A 77 -4.57 -5.80 9.94
C ALA A 77 -4.53 -6.11 8.44
N PHE A 78 -4.84 -7.35 8.07
CA PHE A 78 -4.79 -7.80 6.68
C PHE A 78 -5.90 -7.22 5.81
N GLN A 79 -7.05 -6.86 6.41
CA GLN A 79 -8.12 -6.13 5.71
C GLN A 79 -7.67 -4.70 5.39
N LEU A 80 -7.02 -4.03 6.34
CA LEU A 80 -6.49 -2.68 6.17
C LEU A 80 -5.30 -2.66 5.20
N ALA A 81 -4.39 -3.63 5.31
CA ALA A 81 -3.29 -3.81 4.35
C ALA A 81 -3.83 -4.01 2.93
N PHE A 82 -4.81 -4.89 2.75
CA PHE A 82 -5.49 -5.08 1.47
C PHE A 82 -6.09 -3.78 0.93
N TYR A 83 -6.84 -3.05 1.76
CA TYR A 83 -7.45 -1.78 1.36
C TYR A 83 -6.40 -0.81 0.81
N HIS A 84 -5.28 -0.65 1.52
CA HIS A 84 -4.22 0.27 1.11
C HIS A 84 -3.50 -0.21 -0.16
N GLN A 85 -3.13 -1.48 -0.26
CA GLN A 85 -2.50 -2.04 -1.46
C GLN A 85 -3.41 -1.93 -2.68
N TRP A 86 -4.70 -2.21 -2.53
CA TRP A 86 -5.66 -2.07 -3.61
C TRP A 86 -5.78 -0.62 -4.07
N ARG A 87 -5.84 0.32 -3.12
CA ARG A 87 -5.89 1.75 -3.45
C ARG A 87 -4.64 2.21 -4.20
N GLU A 88 -3.47 1.74 -3.82
CA GLU A 88 -2.23 2.01 -4.55
C GLU A 88 -2.28 1.49 -6.00
N LEU A 89 -2.82 0.29 -6.22
CA LEU A 89 -3.04 -0.23 -7.57
C LEU A 89 -4.02 0.63 -8.37
N GLU A 90 -5.12 1.09 -7.76
CA GLU A 90 -6.07 1.99 -8.40
C GLU A 90 -5.45 3.33 -8.80
N LEU A 91 -4.60 3.91 -7.94
CA LEU A 91 -3.90 5.17 -8.21
C LEU A 91 -2.93 5.07 -9.38
N THR A 92 -2.41 3.87 -9.67
CA THR A 92 -1.62 3.59 -10.89
C THR A 92 -2.46 3.13 -12.08
N GLU A 93 -3.80 3.17 -11.96
CA GLU A 93 -4.76 2.63 -12.93
C GLU A 93 -4.49 1.16 -13.30
N PHE A 94 -3.89 0.41 -12.37
CA PHE A 94 -3.43 -0.97 -12.58
C PHE A 94 -2.42 -1.09 -13.73
N ASN A 95 -1.55 -0.10 -13.92
CA ASN A 95 -0.52 -0.10 -14.97
C ASN A 95 0.91 -0.31 -14.46
N ASP A 96 1.12 -0.36 -13.14
CA ASP A 96 2.44 -0.65 -12.55
C ASP A 96 2.64 -2.17 -12.35
N GLN A 97 3.52 -2.76 -13.16
CA GLN A 97 3.80 -4.20 -13.07
C GLN A 97 4.47 -4.64 -11.76
N VAL A 98 5.28 -3.78 -11.16
CA VAL A 98 5.98 -4.12 -9.91
C VAL A 98 4.93 -4.25 -8.81
N LEU A 99 4.02 -3.28 -8.73
CA LEU A 99 2.92 -3.31 -7.76
C LEU A 99 1.94 -4.47 -8.02
N LEU A 100 1.56 -4.72 -9.28
CA LEU A 100 0.69 -5.86 -9.61
C LEU A 100 1.31 -7.19 -9.18
N ARG A 101 2.62 -7.38 -9.44
CA ARG A 101 3.32 -8.62 -9.03
C ARG A 101 3.47 -8.72 -7.52
N SER A 102 3.77 -7.61 -6.84
CA SER A 102 3.85 -7.57 -5.38
C SER A 102 2.51 -7.95 -4.75
N PHE A 103 1.40 -7.39 -5.22
CA PHE A 103 0.05 -7.73 -4.73
C PHE A 103 -0.27 -9.24 -4.88
N LEU A 104 0.12 -9.86 -5.99
CA LEU A 104 -0.11 -11.30 -6.21
C LEU A 104 0.68 -12.20 -5.26
N GLN A 105 1.76 -11.70 -4.64
CA GLN A 105 2.50 -12.47 -3.63
C GLN A 105 1.64 -12.73 -2.39
N ASN A 106 0.67 -11.87 -2.07
CA ASN A 106 -0.22 -12.04 -0.92
C ASN A 106 -1.02 -13.36 -0.98
N LYS A 107 -1.25 -13.91 -2.18
CA LYS A 107 -1.97 -15.18 -2.39
C LYS A 107 -1.31 -16.38 -1.68
N ILE A 108 -0.03 -16.29 -1.36
CA ILE A 108 0.71 -17.36 -0.65
C ILE A 108 0.57 -17.25 0.87
N HIS A 109 0.08 -16.12 1.39
CA HIS A 109 0.01 -15.84 2.81
C HIS A 109 -1.35 -16.32 3.37
N PRO A 110 -1.38 -17.16 4.43
CA PRO A 110 -2.61 -17.77 4.93
C PRO A 110 -3.63 -16.73 5.41
N ASP A 111 -3.18 -15.65 6.06
CA ASP A 111 -4.09 -14.61 6.57
C ASP A 111 -4.70 -13.73 5.46
N PHE A 112 -4.23 -13.87 4.22
CA PHE A 112 -4.79 -13.20 3.05
C PHE A 112 -5.87 -14.03 2.32
N GLU A 113 -6.27 -15.18 2.88
CA GLU A 113 -7.46 -15.94 2.44
C GLU A 113 -8.76 -15.11 2.52
N LEU A 114 -8.76 -14.03 3.30
CA LEU A 114 -9.89 -13.10 3.41
C LEU A 114 -10.10 -12.25 2.14
N ILE A 115 -9.10 -12.11 1.26
CA ILE A 115 -9.25 -11.37 0.01
C ILE A 115 -10.08 -12.21 -0.98
N PRO A 116 -11.15 -11.65 -1.59
CA PRO A 116 -11.91 -12.35 -2.62
C PRO A 116 -11.04 -12.80 -3.80
N ALA A 117 -11.17 -14.07 -4.21
CA ALA A 117 -10.43 -14.64 -5.33
C ALA A 117 -10.51 -13.79 -6.62
N ALA A 118 -11.66 -13.16 -6.87
CA ALA A 118 -11.89 -12.28 -8.01
C ALA A 118 -10.93 -11.08 -8.07
N CYS A 119 -10.43 -10.59 -6.93
CA CYS A 119 -9.43 -9.51 -6.90
C CYS A 119 -8.09 -9.98 -7.48
N TYR A 120 -7.65 -11.20 -7.10
CA TYR A 120 -6.44 -11.79 -7.65
C TYR A 120 -6.59 -12.09 -9.14
N GLU A 121 -7.72 -12.68 -9.56
CA GLU A 121 -8.02 -12.96 -10.97
C GLU A 121 -8.00 -11.67 -11.82
N PHE A 122 -8.53 -10.57 -11.29
CA PHE A 122 -8.49 -9.26 -11.94
C PHE A 122 -7.06 -8.76 -12.14
N VAL A 123 -6.23 -8.85 -11.11
CA VAL A 123 -4.82 -8.42 -11.17
C VAL A 123 -4.01 -9.31 -12.13
N GLU A 124 -4.25 -10.63 -12.13
CA GLU A 124 -3.65 -11.59 -13.07
C GLU A 124 -4.01 -11.23 -14.53
N ASP A 125 -5.27 -10.93 -14.83
CA ASP A 125 -5.71 -10.50 -16.17
C ASP A 125 -5.07 -9.18 -16.61
N LYS A 126 -4.94 -8.20 -15.70
CA LYS A 126 -4.25 -6.94 -15.97
C LYS A 126 -2.79 -7.17 -16.34
N LEU A 127 -2.09 -7.99 -15.58
CA LEU A 127 -0.69 -8.31 -15.83
C LEU A 127 -0.51 -9.08 -17.15
N PHE A 128 -1.37 -10.06 -17.44
CA PHE A 128 -1.36 -10.80 -18.70
C PHE A 128 -1.56 -9.89 -19.92
N LYS A 129 -2.53 -8.98 -19.86
CA LYS A 129 -2.78 -7.99 -20.93
C LYS A 129 -1.58 -7.08 -21.15
N TYR A 130 -0.88 -6.71 -20.09
CA TYR A 130 0.34 -5.90 -20.17
C TYR A 130 1.46 -6.66 -20.90
N GLU A 131 1.69 -7.92 -20.54
CA GLU A 131 2.69 -8.79 -21.16
C GLU A 131 2.38 -9.05 -22.65
N GLY A 132 1.11 -9.33 -22.97
CA GLY A 132 0.64 -9.54 -24.35
C GLY A 132 0.79 -8.30 -25.24
N LYS A 133 0.55 -7.09 -24.71
CA LYS A 133 0.80 -5.83 -25.44
C LYS A 133 2.28 -5.65 -25.76
N ASN A 134 3.19 -5.97 -24.84
CA ASN A 134 4.63 -5.82 -25.07
C ASN A 134 5.19 -6.80 -26.10
N LEU A 135 4.65 -8.03 -26.16
CA LEU A 135 5.02 -9.01 -27.20
C LEU A 135 4.62 -8.51 -28.60
N ASN A 136 3.43 -7.93 -28.74
CA ASN A 136 2.97 -7.37 -30.00
C ASN A 136 3.76 -6.11 -30.43
N VAL A 137 4.22 -5.29 -29.48
CA VAL A 137 5.06 -4.12 -29.77
C VAL A 137 6.47 -4.50 -30.22
N ARG A 138 7.05 -5.57 -29.67
CA ARG A 138 8.36 -6.08 -30.11
C ARG A 138 8.29 -6.61 -31.55
N ASN A 139 7.27 -7.41 -31.86
CA ASN A 139 7.11 -7.99 -33.20
C ASN A 139 6.88 -6.92 -34.31
N ASN A 140 6.34 -5.74 -33.95
CA ASN A 140 6.11 -4.64 -34.90
C ASN A 140 7.30 -3.67 -35.07
N LYS A 141 8.38 -3.82 -34.29
CA LYS A 141 9.60 -3.00 -34.47
C LYS A 141 10.67 -3.66 -35.33
N ASP A 142 10.48 -4.93 -35.67
CA ASP A 142 11.40 -5.75 -36.46
C ASP A 142 10.93 -5.94 -37.92
N CYS A 143 10.05 -5.07 -38.43
CA CYS A 143 9.55 -5.06 -39.82
C CYS A 143 9.78 -3.70 -40.49
#